data_AF-A0A2V7N0R0-F1
#
_entry.id   AF-A0A2V7N0R0-F1
#
_cell.length_a   1.000
_cell.length_b   1.000
_cell.length_c   1.000
_cell.angle_alpha   90.00
_cell.angle_beta   90.00
_cell.angle_gamma   90.00
#
_symmetry.space_group_name_H-M   'P 1'
#
loop_
_entity.id
_entity.type
_entity.pdbx_description
1 polymer ?
#
loop_
_entity_poly.entity_id
_entity_poly.type
_entity_poly.pdbx_seq_one_letter_code
_entity_poly.pdbx_strand_id
1 'polypeptide(L)'
;MSFTFKLAQRLARLMVLGVALLVACHLPDRTGPTPPDQPVRIVVSPASAALDPYQTQQFRAYGRSAAGDSVPVSVSYTATGGAITVSGLYTAGLVPGNWRVIAIQSGGLLADTAAITVTAPAPGASQFGHVFIVTEENTNYASVIGSSSMPYLNGLALQYGLATQYYANTHPSIGNYFMLATGQIITNNDSYSTVVTMDNVVRELRAAGKTWKSYAEDLPSVGYTGPDVGNYARKHNVFALLSDVVNDATQVTNLVPFTQFATDLANGTLPTFSNIVPNLCNDAHDCSLSTADTWLQNHIDPLIKSATFQQDGLLIIVFDESGSDNTNGGGRIVWVVVSPKSKPGYVSTTLYQHQSTLRLILKGLGVTVFPGAAAMAPGMDEFFTP
;
A
#
# COMPACT_ATOMS: atom_id res chain seq x y z
N MET A 1 -6.76 9.92 -42.26
CA MET A 1 -5.83 8.90 -42.78
C MET A 1 -5.41 8.03 -41.62
N SER A 2 -5.72 6.75 -41.68
CA SER A 2 -5.78 5.80 -40.57
C SER A 2 -4.79 4.67 -40.77
N PHE A 3 -4.06 4.30 -39.71
CA PHE A 3 -3.19 3.13 -39.70
C PHE A 3 -3.99 1.89 -39.29
N THR A 4 -4.12 0.94 -40.23
CA THR A 4 -4.73 -0.38 -40.02
C THR A 4 -3.78 -1.48 -40.51
N PHE A 5 -3.57 -2.45 -39.61
CA PHE A 5 -3.61 -3.90 -39.83
C PHE A 5 -2.53 -4.66 -40.66
N LYS A 6 -2.21 -5.84 -40.11
CA LYS A 6 -1.88 -7.15 -40.74
C LYS A 6 -0.41 -7.54 -40.94
N LEU A 7 0.11 -8.22 -39.92
CA LEU A 7 1.02 -9.37 -40.02
C LEU A 7 0.53 -10.33 -38.90
N ALA A 8 0.03 -11.53 -39.15
CA ALA A 8 0.78 -12.63 -39.72
C ALA A 8 -0.16 -13.66 -40.37
N GLN A 9 0.08 -13.93 -41.65
CA GLN A 9 -0.19 -15.23 -42.26
C GLN A 9 1.08 -15.63 -43.00
N ARG A 10 1.84 -16.54 -42.40
CA ARG A 10 2.84 -17.37 -43.08
C ARG A 10 2.61 -18.80 -42.64
N LEU A 11 2.12 -19.60 -43.58
CA LEU A 11 2.11 -21.06 -43.71
C LEU A 11 0.85 -21.37 -44.54
N ALA A 12 0.88 -21.93 -45.75
CA ALA A 12 1.94 -22.48 -46.56
C ALA A 12 1.45 -22.49 -48.02
N ARG A 13 2.35 -22.23 -48.96
CA ARG A 13 2.19 -22.62 -50.37
C ARG A 13 2.58 -24.08 -50.49
N LEU A 14 1.65 -24.97 -50.83
CA LEU A 14 1.96 -26.17 -51.59
C LEU A 14 0.82 -26.37 -52.60
N MET A 15 1.12 -26.06 -53.86
CA MET A 15 0.35 -26.48 -55.02
C MET A 15 0.60 -27.96 -55.24
N VAL A 16 -0.45 -28.78 -55.19
CA VAL A 16 -0.48 -30.09 -55.85
C VAL A 16 -1.81 -30.22 -56.57
N LEU A 17 -1.74 -30.49 -57.87
CA LEU A 17 -2.84 -30.82 -58.77
C LEU A 17 -3.64 -32.01 -58.22
N GLY A 18 -4.96 -31.86 -58.12
CA GLY A 18 -5.89 -32.93 -57.78
C GLY A 18 -7.14 -32.85 -58.65
N VAL A 19 -7.30 -33.86 -59.49
CA VAL A 19 -8.35 -34.11 -60.47
C VAL A 19 -9.77 -33.83 -59.95
N ALA A 20 -10.59 -33.19 -60.79
CA ALA A 20 -12.02 -33.05 -60.58
C ALA A 20 -12.72 -34.41 -60.67
N LEU A 21 -13.22 -34.91 -59.55
CA LEU A 21 -14.27 -35.93 -59.49
C LEU A 21 -15.58 -35.22 -59.10
N LEU A 22 -16.48 -35.08 -60.07
CA LEU A 22 -17.88 -34.72 -59.82
C LEU A 22 -18.55 -35.93 -59.15
N VAL A 23 -18.60 -35.91 -57.82
CA VAL A 23 -19.52 -36.75 -57.04
C VAL A 23 -20.66 -35.85 -56.57
N ALA A 24 -21.83 -36.05 -57.16
CA ALA A 24 -23.07 -35.47 -56.67
C ALA A 24 -23.41 -36.11 -55.31
N CYS A 25 -23.02 -35.46 -54.22
CA CYS A 25 -23.59 -35.73 -52.91
C CYS A 25 -24.86 -34.87 -52.78
N HIS A 26 -25.99 -35.57 -52.73
CA HIS A 26 -27.31 -35.05 -52.39
C HIS A 26 -27.21 -34.27 -51.07
N LEU A 27 -27.37 -32.95 -51.12
CA LEU A 27 -27.60 -32.15 -49.92
C LEU A 27 -28.94 -32.65 -49.33
N PRO A 28 -28.98 -33.09 -48.05
CA PRO A 28 -30.26 -33.31 -47.42
C PRO A 28 -31.03 -31.99 -47.41
N ASP A 29 -32.29 -32.04 -47.84
CA ASP A 29 -33.23 -30.93 -47.75
C ASP A 29 -33.20 -30.36 -46.33
N ARG A 30 -32.69 -29.14 -46.20
CA ARG A 30 -32.85 -28.34 -44.99
C ARG A 30 -34.30 -27.88 -44.97
N THR A 31 -35.16 -28.71 -44.38
CA THR A 31 -36.54 -28.37 -44.09
C THR A 31 -36.58 -27.25 -43.04
N GLY A 32 -36.89 -26.03 -43.47
CA GLY A 32 -37.42 -24.94 -42.65
C GLY A 32 -36.41 -23.96 -42.03
N PRO A 33 -36.78 -22.68 -41.85
CA PRO A 33 -35.94 -21.70 -41.17
C PRO A 33 -36.02 -21.94 -39.65
N THR A 34 -35.03 -22.58 -39.05
CA THR A 34 -34.74 -22.36 -37.62
C THR A 34 -34.25 -20.92 -37.47
N PRO A 35 -34.80 -20.08 -36.56
CA PRO A 35 -34.34 -18.70 -36.39
C PRO A 35 -32.85 -18.72 -36.00
N PRO A 36 -31.91 -18.24 -36.84
CA PRO A 36 -30.49 -18.53 -36.65
C PRO A 36 -29.82 -17.75 -35.51
N ASP A 37 -30.42 -16.66 -35.03
CA ASP A 37 -29.68 -15.66 -34.26
C ASP A 37 -30.04 -15.56 -32.77
N GLN A 38 -30.91 -16.44 -32.26
CA GLN A 38 -31.28 -16.39 -30.85
C GLN A 38 -30.31 -17.22 -30.00
N PRO A 39 -29.77 -16.66 -28.89
CA PRO A 39 -28.94 -17.41 -27.97
C PRO A 39 -29.77 -18.51 -27.29
N VAL A 40 -29.24 -19.73 -27.23
CA VAL A 40 -29.78 -20.84 -26.41
C VAL A 40 -29.00 -21.03 -25.11
N ARG A 41 -27.83 -20.39 -24.98
CA ARG A 41 -27.09 -20.24 -23.72
C ARG A 41 -26.30 -18.94 -23.70
N ILE A 42 -26.01 -18.43 -22.50
CA ILE A 42 -25.04 -17.36 -22.26
C ILE A 42 -23.70 -17.99 -21.86
N VAL A 43 -22.61 -17.30 -22.19
CA VAL A 43 -21.26 -17.62 -21.73
C VAL A 43 -20.63 -16.36 -21.16
N VAL A 44 -20.17 -16.42 -19.90
CA VAL A 44 -19.33 -15.40 -19.25
C VAL A 44 -17.86 -15.78 -19.42
N SER A 45 -17.03 -14.81 -19.80
CA SER A 45 -15.59 -14.96 -19.98
C SER A 45 -14.82 -13.85 -19.26
N PRO A 46 -13.77 -14.18 -18.48
CA PRO A 46 -13.32 -15.55 -18.16
C PRO A 46 -14.35 -16.31 -17.29
N ALA A 47 -14.31 -17.64 -17.31
CA ALA A 47 -15.21 -18.47 -16.48
C ALA A 47 -14.82 -18.48 -15.00
N SER A 48 -13.60 -18.06 -14.67
CA SER A 48 -13.17 -17.83 -13.30
C SER A 48 -12.06 -16.79 -13.20
N ALA A 49 -11.88 -16.21 -12.03
CA ALA A 49 -10.74 -15.36 -11.69
C ALA A 49 -10.33 -15.56 -10.22
N ALA A 50 -9.03 -15.55 -9.95
CA ALA A 50 -8.47 -15.44 -8.61
C ALA A 50 -7.90 -14.03 -8.47
N LEU A 51 -8.31 -13.31 -7.42
CA LEU A 51 -8.03 -11.89 -7.25
C LEU A 51 -7.60 -11.64 -5.81
N ASP A 52 -6.69 -10.70 -5.61
CA ASP A 52 -6.50 -10.09 -4.29
C ASP A 52 -7.66 -9.11 -4.01
N PRO A 53 -7.89 -8.71 -2.74
CA PRO A 53 -8.88 -7.69 -2.41
C PRO A 53 -8.79 -6.46 -3.33
N TYR A 54 -9.90 -5.82 -3.67
CA TYR A 54 -9.99 -4.65 -4.58
C TYR A 54 -9.35 -4.75 -5.98
N GLN A 55 -8.70 -5.85 -6.36
CA GLN A 55 -8.27 -6.07 -7.73
C GLN A 55 -9.49 -6.14 -8.66
N THR A 56 -9.28 -5.74 -9.91
CA THR A 56 -10.34 -5.70 -10.92
C THR A 56 -10.16 -6.75 -11.99
N GLN A 57 -11.28 -7.26 -12.49
CA GLN A 57 -11.31 -8.21 -13.61
C GLN A 57 -12.45 -7.82 -14.55
N GLN A 58 -12.14 -7.66 -15.83
CA GLN A 58 -13.15 -7.44 -16.86
C GLN A 58 -13.80 -8.78 -17.23
N PHE A 59 -15.11 -8.87 -17.07
CA PHE A 59 -15.95 -9.95 -17.59
C PHE A 59 -16.71 -9.49 -18.83
N ARG A 60 -16.91 -10.42 -19.76
CA ARG A 60 -17.72 -10.24 -20.97
C ARG A 60 -18.70 -11.39 -21.09
N ALA A 61 -19.91 -11.10 -21.54
CA ALA A 61 -20.93 -12.10 -21.82
C ALA A 61 -21.23 -12.13 -23.31
N TYR A 62 -21.43 -13.33 -23.85
CA TYR A 62 -21.90 -13.53 -25.22
C TYR A 62 -22.84 -14.74 -25.27
N GLY A 63 -23.73 -14.78 -26.26
CA GLY A 63 -24.65 -15.89 -26.47
C GLY A 63 -24.04 -16.97 -27.35
N ARG A 64 -24.58 -18.19 -27.27
CA ARG A 64 -24.33 -19.26 -28.24
C ARG A 64 -25.63 -19.73 -28.86
N SER A 65 -25.70 -19.82 -30.18
CA SER A 65 -26.86 -20.38 -30.90
C SER A 65 -26.92 -21.91 -30.76
N ALA A 66 -28.01 -22.54 -31.18
CA ALA A 66 -28.14 -24.00 -31.22
C ALA A 66 -27.09 -24.66 -32.12
N ALA A 67 -26.60 -23.94 -33.15
CA ALA A 67 -25.53 -24.38 -34.03
C ALA A 67 -24.13 -24.22 -33.40
N GLY A 68 -24.02 -23.56 -32.24
CA GLY A 68 -22.77 -23.32 -31.54
C GLY A 68 -22.07 -21.99 -31.86
N ASP A 69 -22.63 -21.19 -32.78
CA ASP A 69 -22.10 -19.88 -33.16
C ASP A 69 -22.22 -18.86 -32.02
N SER A 70 -21.24 -17.96 -31.91
CA SER A 70 -21.33 -16.84 -30.96
C SER A 70 -22.27 -15.77 -31.49
N VAL A 71 -23.27 -15.40 -30.70
CA VAL A 71 -24.25 -14.37 -31.02
C VAL A 71 -24.21 -13.25 -29.97
N PRO A 72 -24.48 -11.98 -30.35
CA PRO A 72 -24.57 -10.90 -29.38
C PRO A 72 -25.72 -11.14 -28.39
N VAL A 73 -25.52 -10.75 -27.14
CA VAL A 73 -26.56 -10.81 -26.10
C VAL A 73 -26.44 -9.61 -25.17
N SER A 74 -27.56 -8.98 -24.87
CA SER A 74 -27.64 -7.96 -23.83
C SER A 74 -27.81 -8.64 -22.48
N VAL A 75 -26.99 -8.27 -21.49
CA VAL A 75 -27.03 -8.85 -20.15
C VAL A 75 -27.07 -7.77 -19.07
N SER A 76 -27.59 -8.16 -17.92
CA SER A 76 -27.37 -7.47 -16.64
C SER A 76 -26.37 -8.27 -15.81
N TYR A 77 -25.40 -7.59 -15.21
CA TYR A 77 -24.43 -8.19 -14.32
C TYR A 77 -24.84 -8.02 -12.86
N THR A 78 -24.64 -9.07 -12.06
CA THR A 78 -24.69 -9.00 -10.60
C THR A 78 -23.50 -9.75 -10.01
N ALA A 79 -23.12 -9.41 -8.77
CA ALA A 79 -22.08 -10.10 -8.03
C ALA A 79 -22.58 -10.51 -6.65
N THR A 80 -22.17 -11.70 -6.17
CA THR A 80 -22.54 -12.17 -4.81
C THR A 80 -21.62 -11.63 -3.72
N GLY A 81 -20.56 -10.91 -4.10
CA GLY A 81 -19.64 -10.16 -3.24
C GLY A 81 -18.68 -9.35 -4.10
N GLY A 82 -18.14 -8.24 -3.56
CA GLY A 82 -17.46 -7.22 -4.37
C GLY A 82 -18.47 -6.31 -5.11
N ALA A 83 -17.98 -5.58 -6.11
CA ALA A 83 -18.80 -4.71 -6.97
C ALA A 83 -18.61 -5.08 -8.43
N ILE A 84 -19.65 -4.94 -9.27
CA ILE A 84 -19.52 -5.08 -10.72
C ILE A 84 -20.27 -3.96 -11.44
N THR A 85 -19.62 -3.35 -12.43
CA THR A 85 -20.23 -2.31 -13.25
C THR A 85 -21.19 -2.89 -14.29
N VAL A 86 -22.04 -2.04 -14.86
CA VAL A 86 -22.90 -2.40 -16.01
C VAL A 86 -22.11 -2.85 -17.24
N SER A 87 -20.84 -2.44 -17.36
CA SER A 87 -19.93 -2.87 -18.42
C SER A 87 -19.19 -4.18 -18.11
N GLY A 88 -19.44 -4.81 -16.96
CA GLY A 88 -18.84 -6.08 -16.56
C GLY A 88 -17.47 -5.97 -15.91
N LEU A 89 -17.04 -4.78 -15.48
CA LEU A 89 -15.81 -4.62 -14.71
C LEU A 89 -16.10 -4.97 -13.25
N TYR A 90 -15.58 -6.12 -12.80
CA TYR A 90 -15.68 -6.59 -11.43
C TYR A 90 -14.54 -6.00 -10.58
N THR A 91 -14.81 -5.69 -9.32
CA THR A 91 -13.87 -5.29 -8.27
C THR A 91 -14.07 -6.19 -7.06
N ALA A 92 -13.01 -6.91 -6.66
CA ALA A 92 -13.03 -7.82 -5.51
C ALA A 92 -13.33 -7.09 -4.18
N GLY A 93 -14.10 -7.74 -3.29
CA GLY A 93 -14.34 -7.24 -1.94
C GLY A 93 -13.16 -7.48 -0.99
N LEU A 94 -13.20 -6.89 0.21
CA LEU A 94 -12.16 -7.07 1.24
C LEU A 94 -12.11 -8.49 1.81
N VAL A 95 -13.26 -9.17 1.86
CA VAL A 95 -13.41 -10.46 2.55
C VAL A 95 -12.92 -11.59 1.63
N PRO A 96 -11.86 -12.33 2.04
CA PRO A 96 -11.42 -13.53 1.32
C PRO A 96 -12.53 -14.57 1.24
N GLY A 97 -12.56 -15.31 0.15
CA GLY A 97 -13.56 -16.36 -0.05
C GLY A 97 -13.97 -16.53 -1.51
N ASN A 98 -15.04 -17.29 -1.71
CA ASN A 98 -15.54 -17.62 -3.04
C ASN A 98 -16.79 -16.78 -3.35
N TRP A 99 -16.73 -16.02 -4.43
CA TRP A 99 -17.80 -15.15 -4.92
C TRP A 99 -18.16 -15.52 -6.36
N ARG A 100 -19.19 -14.85 -6.91
CA ARG A 100 -19.68 -15.12 -8.26
C ARG A 100 -20.00 -13.82 -8.97
N VAL A 101 -19.68 -13.79 -10.26
CA VAL A 101 -20.22 -12.82 -11.22
C VAL A 101 -21.25 -13.53 -12.07
N ILE A 102 -22.47 -12.99 -12.12
CA ILE A 102 -23.60 -13.60 -12.82
C ILE A 102 -24.02 -12.65 -13.93
N ALA A 103 -24.09 -13.13 -15.17
CA ALA A 103 -24.65 -12.40 -16.30
C ALA A 103 -26.00 -13.00 -16.66
N ILE A 104 -27.07 -12.20 -16.59
CA ILE A 104 -28.45 -12.62 -16.87
C ILE A 104 -28.92 -11.92 -18.14
N GLN A 105 -29.50 -12.67 -19.08
CA GLN A 105 -30.06 -12.13 -20.31
C GLN A 105 -31.12 -11.06 -20.03
N SER A 106 -30.99 -9.90 -20.64
CA SER A 106 -32.03 -8.87 -20.59
C SER A 106 -33.30 -9.36 -21.28
N GLY A 107 -34.39 -9.48 -20.55
CA GLY A 107 -35.69 -9.93 -21.08
C GLY A 107 -35.78 -11.44 -21.35
N GLY A 108 -34.85 -12.24 -20.86
CA GLY A 108 -34.83 -13.70 -21.01
C GLY A 108 -34.58 -14.44 -19.69
N LEU A 109 -34.48 -15.77 -19.78
CA LEU A 109 -34.22 -16.65 -18.63
C LEU A 109 -32.80 -17.24 -18.65
N LEU A 110 -32.01 -16.96 -19.68
CA LEU A 110 -30.64 -17.47 -19.78
C LEU A 110 -29.72 -16.70 -18.83
N ALA A 111 -28.82 -17.42 -18.17
CA ALA A 111 -27.76 -16.85 -17.37
C ALA A 111 -26.52 -17.73 -17.42
N ASP A 112 -25.37 -17.14 -17.13
CA ASP A 112 -24.14 -17.88 -16.86
C ASP A 112 -23.37 -17.20 -15.72
N THR A 113 -22.48 -17.96 -15.08
CA THR A 113 -21.78 -17.54 -13.87
C THR A 113 -20.28 -17.78 -13.99
N ALA A 114 -19.50 -16.75 -13.66
CA ALA A 114 -18.06 -16.89 -13.43
C ALA A 114 -17.76 -17.02 -11.93
N ALA A 115 -16.83 -17.91 -11.59
CA ALA A 115 -16.36 -18.10 -10.22
C ALA A 115 -15.25 -17.10 -9.87
N ILE A 116 -15.37 -16.44 -8.73
CA ILE A 116 -14.33 -15.55 -8.19
C ILE A 116 -13.77 -16.17 -6.93
N THR A 117 -12.45 -16.24 -6.81
CA THR A 117 -11.77 -16.54 -5.55
C THR A 117 -11.03 -15.29 -5.11
N VAL A 118 -11.39 -14.72 -3.97
CA VAL A 118 -10.61 -13.65 -3.34
C VAL A 118 -9.65 -14.30 -2.37
N THR A 119 -8.35 -14.24 -2.68
CA THR A 119 -7.30 -14.81 -1.84
C THR A 119 -6.89 -13.81 -0.76
N ALA A 120 -6.78 -14.29 0.48
CA ALA A 120 -6.02 -13.54 1.48
C ALA A 120 -4.53 -13.64 1.08
N PRO A 121 -3.74 -12.57 1.20
CA PRO A 121 -2.29 -12.72 1.27
C PRO A 121 -1.96 -13.78 2.32
N ALA A 122 -1.01 -14.66 2.03
CA ALA A 122 -0.55 -15.62 3.03
C ALA A 122 -0.16 -14.84 4.29
N PRO A 123 -0.56 -15.29 5.50
CA PRO A 123 -0.10 -14.65 6.73
C PRO A 123 1.43 -14.55 6.70
N GLY A 124 1.94 -13.32 6.78
CA GLY A 124 3.37 -13.02 6.73
C GLY A 124 3.95 -12.73 5.34
N ALA A 125 3.13 -12.67 4.28
CA ALA A 125 3.57 -12.14 2.99
C ALA A 125 3.84 -10.63 3.10
N SER A 126 5.04 -10.19 2.70
CA SER A 126 5.42 -8.77 2.66
C SER A 126 4.62 -8.07 1.57
N GLN A 127 3.86 -7.04 1.93
CA GLN A 127 3.23 -6.14 0.95
C GLN A 127 4.25 -5.14 0.39
N PHE A 128 5.24 -4.77 1.19
CA PHE A 128 6.29 -3.82 0.82
C PHE A 128 7.67 -4.46 0.99
N GLY A 129 8.60 -4.13 0.09
CA GLY A 129 10.00 -4.54 0.21
C GLY A 129 10.74 -3.65 1.21
N HIS A 130 10.41 -2.36 1.23
CA HIS A 130 10.97 -1.37 2.14
C HIS A 130 9.88 -0.45 2.71
N VAL A 131 9.91 -0.25 4.03
CA VAL A 131 9.06 0.70 4.76
C VAL A 131 9.92 1.76 5.43
N PHE A 132 9.57 3.03 5.24
CA PHE A 132 10.24 4.20 5.78
C PHE A 132 9.25 4.99 6.63
N ILE A 133 9.69 5.47 7.78
CA ILE A 133 8.95 6.44 8.58
C ILE A 133 9.84 7.66 8.83
N VAL A 134 9.31 8.84 8.55
CA VAL A 134 9.85 10.13 8.99
C VAL A 134 8.91 10.68 10.04
N THR A 135 9.45 11.02 11.20
CA THR A 135 8.68 11.66 12.27
C THR A 135 9.10 13.12 12.40
N GLU A 136 8.16 14.02 12.11
CA GLU A 136 8.26 15.47 12.28
C GLU A 136 7.65 15.86 13.66
N GLU A 137 7.87 17.09 14.09
CA GLU A 137 7.60 17.60 15.43
C GLU A 137 6.77 18.90 15.46
N ASN A 138 6.45 19.30 16.70
CA ASN A 138 5.06 19.47 17.10
C ASN A 138 4.29 20.53 16.32
N THR A 139 3.37 20.09 15.48
CA THR A 139 2.55 21.02 14.69
C THR A 139 1.10 20.56 14.59
N ASN A 140 0.17 21.49 14.82
CA ASN A 140 -1.25 21.26 14.60
C ASN A 140 -1.54 20.89 13.13
N TYR A 141 -2.40 19.90 12.89
CA TYR A 141 -2.84 19.52 11.54
C TYR A 141 -3.20 20.73 10.64
N ALA A 142 -3.96 21.68 11.18
CA ALA A 142 -4.44 22.85 10.45
C ALA A 142 -3.36 23.90 10.13
N SER A 143 -2.20 23.82 10.79
CA SER A 143 -1.04 24.68 10.49
C SER A 143 -0.24 24.18 9.29
N VAL A 144 -0.34 22.89 8.96
CA VAL A 144 0.40 22.24 7.87
C VAL A 144 -0.49 21.99 6.66
N ILE A 145 -1.60 21.25 6.82
CA ILE A 145 -2.44 20.87 5.68
C ILE A 145 -3.22 22.07 5.15
N GLY A 146 -3.03 22.37 3.86
CA GLY A 146 -3.56 23.56 3.19
C GLY A 146 -2.68 24.80 3.34
N SER A 147 -1.57 24.73 4.11
CA SER A 147 -0.65 25.85 4.31
C SER A 147 0.38 25.95 3.19
N SER A 148 0.69 27.17 2.75
CA SER A 148 1.78 27.43 1.81
C SER A 148 3.17 27.30 2.43
N SER A 149 3.26 27.00 3.72
CA SER A 149 4.54 26.84 4.43
C SER A 149 5.15 25.44 4.22
N MET A 150 4.33 24.45 3.83
CA MET A 150 4.80 23.09 3.51
C MET A 150 4.26 22.60 2.15
N PRO A 151 4.57 23.28 1.04
CA PRO A 151 4.02 22.95 -0.27
C PRO A 151 4.43 21.55 -0.75
N TYR A 152 5.62 21.05 -0.41
CA TYR A 152 6.08 19.73 -0.82
C TYR A 152 5.26 18.61 -0.14
N LEU A 153 5.15 18.65 1.20
CA LEU A 153 4.37 17.67 1.95
C LEU A 153 2.89 17.70 1.56
N ASN A 154 2.31 18.89 1.34
CA ASN A 154 0.94 19.02 0.84
C ASN A 154 0.78 18.44 -0.58
N GLY A 155 1.78 18.60 -1.44
CA GLY A 155 1.83 17.98 -2.75
C GLY A 155 1.81 16.44 -2.67
N LEU A 156 2.58 15.86 -1.75
CA LEU A 156 2.55 14.42 -1.48
C LEU A 156 1.18 13.96 -0.97
N ALA A 157 0.58 14.69 -0.03
CA ALA A 157 -0.76 14.38 0.48
C ALA A 157 -1.83 14.38 -0.61
N LEU A 158 -1.77 15.34 -1.55
CA LEU A 158 -2.68 15.42 -2.69
C LEU A 158 -2.46 14.31 -3.73
N GLN A 159 -1.20 13.89 -3.92
CA GLN A 159 -0.86 12.89 -4.91
C GLN A 159 -1.13 11.46 -4.42
N TYR A 160 -0.88 11.18 -3.14
CA TYR A 160 -0.91 9.84 -2.57
C TYR A 160 -2.04 9.72 -1.53
N GLY A 161 -1.74 9.55 -0.25
CA GLY A 161 -2.77 9.36 0.77
C GLY A 161 -2.63 10.30 1.98
N LEU A 162 -3.76 10.73 2.51
CA LEU A 162 -3.87 11.56 3.72
C LEU A 162 -4.88 10.98 4.71
N ALA A 163 -4.47 10.78 5.96
CA ALA A 163 -5.38 10.46 7.06
C ALA A 163 -5.85 11.76 7.72
N THR A 164 -7.09 12.17 7.46
CA THR A 164 -7.59 13.44 8.01
C THR A 164 -7.89 13.33 9.50
N GLN A 165 -8.23 12.15 10.01
CA GLN A 165 -8.58 11.93 11.42
C GLN A 165 -7.47 11.17 12.16
N TYR A 166 -6.22 11.58 11.97
CA TYR A 166 -5.07 11.04 12.70
C TYR A 166 -4.75 11.90 13.93
N TYR A 167 -4.59 11.25 15.09
CA TYR A 167 -4.34 11.91 16.37
C TYR A 167 -3.13 11.33 17.08
N ALA A 168 -2.35 12.20 17.70
CA ALA A 168 -1.29 11.80 18.61
C ALA A 168 -1.88 11.23 19.90
N ASN A 169 -1.10 10.40 20.59
CA ASN A 169 -1.58 9.67 21.75
C ASN A 169 -1.41 10.45 23.05
N THR A 170 -0.40 11.32 23.13
CA THR A 170 -0.06 11.95 24.40
C THR A 170 0.77 13.22 24.21
N HIS A 171 1.12 13.82 25.35
CA HIS A 171 2.08 14.93 25.53
C HIS A 171 2.98 14.61 26.73
N PRO A 172 4.29 14.95 26.71
CA PRO A 172 5.09 15.46 25.60
C PRO A 172 5.60 14.39 24.61
N SER A 173 6.32 14.83 23.57
CA SER A 173 6.80 14.07 22.40
C SER A 173 7.22 12.63 22.66
N ILE A 174 8.09 12.37 23.65
CA ILE A 174 8.74 11.06 23.83
C ILE A 174 7.74 9.89 23.97
N GLY A 175 6.56 10.14 24.53
CA GLY A 175 5.51 9.13 24.64
C GLY A 175 4.98 8.68 23.28
N ASN A 176 4.89 9.59 22.31
CA ASN A 176 4.45 9.31 20.94
C ASN A 176 5.51 8.52 20.15
N TYR A 177 6.80 8.80 20.31
CA TYR A 177 7.87 7.97 19.75
C TYR A 177 7.85 6.54 20.32
N PHE A 178 7.62 6.39 21.62
CA PHE A 178 7.43 5.07 22.21
C PHE A 178 6.17 4.37 21.70
N MET A 179 5.09 5.10 21.42
CA MET A 179 3.92 4.51 20.77
C MET A 179 4.24 4.00 19.35
N LEU A 180 5.04 4.74 18.57
CA LEU A 180 5.51 4.32 17.25
C LEU A 180 6.48 3.14 17.31
N ALA A 181 7.21 2.94 18.41
CA ALA A 181 8.18 1.86 18.55
C ALA A 181 7.66 0.62 19.31
N THR A 182 6.75 0.79 20.26
CA THR A 182 6.31 -0.25 21.22
C THR A 182 4.80 -0.45 21.28
N GLY A 183 4.03 0.48 20.68
CA GLY A 183 2.59 0.52 20.84
C GLY A 183 2.15 0.85 22.27
N GLN A 184 3.04 1.43 23.10
CA GLN A 184 2.76 1.81 24.48
C GLN A 184 3.37 3.18 24.79
N ILE A 185 2.71 3.95 25.66
CA ILE A 185 3.27 5.14 26.28
C ILE A 185 4.15 4.65 27.45
N ILE A 186 5.46 4.54 27.22
CA ILE A 186 6.40 4.11 28.27
C ILE A 186 6.62 5.22 29.30
N THR A 187 6.66 6.47 28.84
CA THR A 187 6.88 7.66 29.66
C THR A 187 6.46 8.92 28.90
N ASN A 188 6.17 9.98 29.64
CA ASN A 188 5.97 11.35 29.15
C ASN A 188 7.02 12.29 29.77
N ASN A 189 8.18 11.76 30.13
CA ASN A 189 9.30 12.54 30.63
C ASN A 189 10.38 12.59 29.55
N ASP A 190 10.54 13.73 28.89
CA ASP A 190 11.54 13.91 27.82
C ASP A 190 12.99 13.70 28.28
N SER A 191 13.26 13.79 29.60
CA SER A 191 14.57 13.46 30.17
C SER A 191 14.78 11.96 30.43
N TYR A 192 13.85 11.11 30.04
CA TYR A 192 13.95 9.67 30.25
C TYR A 192 15.16 9.09 29.52
N SER A 193 15.88 8.21 30.21
CA SER A 193 17.15 7.63 29.75
C SER A 193 17.29 6.16 30.10
N THR A 194 16.23 5.55 30.61
CA THR A 194 16.24 4.14 31.03
C THR A 194 16.06 3.24 29.83
N VAL A 195 16.80 2.13 29.82
CA VAL A 195 16.64 1.07 28.82
C VAL A 195 15.28 0.39 28.98
N VAL A 196 14.52 0.34 27.89
CA VAL A 196 13.16 -0.21 27.80
C VAL A 196 13.20 -1.66 27.35
N THR A 197 12.62 -2.55 28.14
CA THR A 197 12.59 -4.00 27.89
C THR A 197 11.30 -4.50 27.28
N MET A 198 10.27 -3.64 27.21
CA MET A 198 8.99 -3.94 26.62
C MET A 198 9.13 -4.40 25.17
N ASP A 199 8.12 -5.15 24.73
CA ASP A 199 8.01 -5.58 23.35
C ASP A 199 7.95 -4.40 22.37
N ASN A 200 8.62 -4.56 21.23
CA ASN A 200 8.91 -3.44 20.34
C ASN A 200 9.18 -3.87 18.89
N VAL A 201 9.12 -2.88 18.01
CA VAL A 201 9.27 -3.01 16.56
C VAL A 201 10.58 -3.72 16.16
N VAL A 202 11.69 -3.49 16.86
CA VAL A 202 12.98 -4.13 16.54
C VAL A 202 12.91 -5.64 16.81
N ARG A 203 12.31 -6.04 17.94
CA ARG A 203 12.14 -7.46 18.26
C ARG A 203 11.32 -8.18 17.20
N GLU A 204 10.19 -7.59 16.83
CA GLU A 204 9.26 -8.18 15.88
C GLU A 204 9.80 -8.22 14.45
N LEU A 205 10.53 -7.19 14.02
CA LEU A 205 11.24 -7.21 12.74
C LEU A 205 12.29 -8.32 12.70
N ARG A 206 13.11 -8.45 13.75
CA ARG A 206 14.16 -9.48 13.82
C ARG A 206 13.56 -10.89 13.83
N ALA A 207 12.49 -11.10 14.59
CA ALA A 207 11.78 -12.39 14.63
C ALA A 207 11.26 -12.80 13.25
N ALA A 208 10.88 -11.83 12.41
CA ALA A 208 10.45 -12.03 11.03
C ALA A 208 11.60 -12.04 10.00
N GLY A 209 12.86 -12.00 10.43
CA GLY A 209 14.04 -11.98 9.55
C GLY A 209 14.20 -10.68 8.75
N LYS A 210 13.64 -9.57 9.22
CA LYS A 210 13.68 -8.26 8.59
C LYS A 210 14.87 -7.45 9.08
N THR A 211 15.49 -6.69 8.17
CA THR A 211 16.58 -5.76 8.48
C THR A 211 16.01 -4.38 8.82
N TRP A 212 16.69 -3.65 9.70
CA TRP A 212 16.26 -2.33 10.12
C TRP A 212 17.45 -1.40 10.37
N LYS A 213 17.24 -0.09 10.20
CA LYS A 213 18.15 0.97 10.68
C LYS A 213 17.36 2.19 11.17
N SER A 214 17.97 2.93 12.09
CA SER A 214 17.56 4.29 12.46
C SER A 214 18.60 5.27 11.94
N TYR A 215 18.20 6.12 11.01
CA TYR A 215 19.01 7.17 10.38
C TYR A 215 18.66 8.50 11.05
N ALA A 216 19.54 8.98 11.93
CA ALA A 216 19.29 10.22 12.67
C ALA A 216 20.27 11.32 12.28
N GLU A 217 19.75 12.50 11.97
CA GLU A 217 20.59 13.68 11.72
C GLU A 217 21.39 14.04 12.98
N ASP A 218 22.62 14.49 12.76
CA ASP A 218 23.56 14.86 13.80
C ASP A 218 23.87 13.77 14.85
N LEU A 219 23.50 12.50 14.59
CA LEU A 219 23.94 11.38 15.41
C LEU A 219 25.49 11.36 15.45
N PRO A 220 26.13 11.45 16.62
CA PRO A 220 27.58 11.68 16.69
C PRO A 220 28.44 10.58 16.05
N SER A 221 27.98 9.33 16.12
CA SER A 221 28.68 8.17 15.57
C SER A 221 27.72 6.98 15.43
N VAL A 222 28.11 5.99 14.63
CA VAL A 222 27.40 4.72 14.55
C VAL A 222 27.33 4.06 15.93
N GLY A 223 26.13 3.67 16.34
CA GLY A 223 25.87 3.04 17.63
C GLY A 223 25.83 3.98 18.83
N TYR A 224 25.74 5.29 18.61
CA TYR A 224 25.63 6.25 19.71
C TYR A 224 24.28 6.11 20.45
N THR A 225 24.34 5.80 21.75
CA THR A 225 23.18 5.69 22.66
C THR A 225 23.19 6.74 23.78
N GLY A 226 24.14 7.69 23.71
CA GLY A 226 24.32 8.74 24.71
C GLY A 226 23.20 9.79 24.70
N PRO A 227 23.31 10.83 25.56
CA PRO A 227 22.33 11.91 25.64
C PRO A 227 22.32 12.77 24.37
N ASP A 228 21.42 13.75 24.33
CA ASP A 228 21.32 14.77 23.29
C ASP A 228 22.68 15.49 23.09
N VAL A 229 23.01 15.79 21.83
CA VAL A 229 24.27 16.46 21.45
C VAL A 229 24.00 17.39 20.26
N GLY A 230 24.27 18.68 20.42
CA GLY A 230 23.96 19.66 19.36
C GLY A 230 22.46 19.64 19.03
N ASN A 231 22.10 19.43 17.76
CA ASN A 231 20.71 19.31 17.33
C ASN A 231 20.18 17.87 17.35
N TYR A 232 20.99 16.87 17.72
CA TYR A 232 20.50 15.51 17.90
C TYR A 232 19.81 15.37 19.26
N ALA A 233 18.53 15.02 19.23
CA ALA A 233 17.73 14.69 20.41
C ALA A 233 17.46 13.18 20.50
N ARG A 234 17.98 12.50 21.53
CA ARG A 234 17.78 11.06 21.74
C ARG A 234 16.29 10.73 21.91
N LYS A 235 15.50 11.64 22.49
CA LYS A 235 14.05 11.45 22.65
C LYS A 235 13.30 11.24 21.33
N HIS A 236 13.82 11.76 20.20
CA HIS A 236 13.26 11.52 18.85
C HIS A 236 13.76 10.21 18.22
N ASN A 237 14.76 9.56 18.83
CA ASN A 237 15.33 8.29 18.41
C ASN A 237 15.28 7.26 19.55
N VAL A 238 14.07 6.92 20.00
CA VAL A 238 13.85 5.98 21.12
C VAL A 238 14.42 4.58 20.87
N PHE A 239 14.82 4.24 19.64
CA PHE A 239 15.57 3.03 19.33
C PHE A 239 16.88 2.95 20.12
N ALA A 240 17.50 4.09 20.46
CA ALA A 240 18.66 4.18 21.34
C ALA A 240 18.36 3.85 22.82
N LEU A 241 17.10 3.57 23.17
CA LEU A 241 16.66 3.16 24.50
C LEU A 241 16.06 1.75 24.52
N LEU A 242 15.89 1.08 23.38
CA LEU A 242 15.32 -0.27 23.35
C LEU A 242 16.36 -1.33 23.73
N SER A 243 16.01 -2.21 24.66
CA SER A 243 16.91 -3.29 25.13
C SER A 243 17.39 -4.20 24.00
N ASP A 244 16.53 -4.48 23.01
CA ASP A 244 16.84 -5.27 21.82
C ASP A 244 17.88 -4.62 20.90
N VAL A 245 18.17 -3.33 21.12
CA VAL A 245 19.20 -2.55 20.42
C VAL A 245 20.43 -2.38 21.29
N VAL A 246 20.28 -1.75 22.46
CA VAL A 246 21.41 -1.31 23.29
C VAL A 246 22.20 -2.46 23.91
N ASN A 247 21.56 -3.62 24.13
CA ASN A 247 22.20 -4.79 24.73
C ASN A 247 22.75 -5.79 23.68
N ASP A 248 22.66 -5.47 22.40
CA ASP A 248 23.14 -6.33 21.30
C ASP A 248 24.15 -5.55 20.45
N ALA A 249 25.40 -6.00 20.48
CA ALA A 249 26.52 -5.34 19.80
C ALA A 249 26.36 -5.26 18.28
N THR A 250 25.54 -6.13 17.68
CA THR A 250 25.22 -6.04 16.25
C THR A 250 24.09 -5.04 16.03
N GLN A 251 23.01 -5.13 16.81
CA GLN A 251 21.84 -4.27 16.63
C GLN A 251 22.13 -2.80 16.92
N VAL A 252 22.99 -2.48 17.88
CA VAL A 252 23.35 -1.08 18.16
C VAL A 252 23.99 -0.40 16.95
N THR A 253 24.69 -1.15 16.08
CA THR A 253 25.31 -0.58 14.87
C THR A 253 24.30 -0.18 13.78
N ASN A 254 23.01 -0.51 13.96
CA ASN A 254 21.92 -0.05 13.10
C ASN A 254 21.46 1.39 13.44
N LEU A 255 21.96 1.99 14.53
CA LEU A 255 21.83 3.41 14.78
C LEU A 255 22.94 4.12 14.01
N VAL A 256 22.59 4.86 12.95
CA VAL A 256 23.57 5.45 12.03
C VAL A 256 23.31 6.95 11.83
N PRO A 257 24.37 7.76 11.60
CA PRO A 257 24.19 9.13 11.16
C PRO A 257 23.38 9.18 9.85
N PHE A 258 22.52 10.19 9.71
CA PHE A 258 21.64 10.33 8.54
C PHE A 258 22.39 10.38 7.21
N THR A 259 23.65 10.83 7.20
CA THR A 259 24.53 10.79 6.00
C THR A 259 24.69 9.38 5.41
N GLN A 260 24.52 8.32 6.21
CA GLN A 260 24.52 6.94 5.74
C GLN A 260 23.32 6.63 4.83
N PHE A 261 22.19 7.33 4.98
CA PHE A 261 20.97 7.08 4.21
C PHE A 261 21.20 7.24 2.71
N ALA A 262 21.84 8.33 2.28
CA ALA A 262 22.17 8.56 0.88
C ALA A 262 23.14 7.51 0.32
N THR A 263 24.09 7.04 1.15
CA THR A 263 25.03 5.97 0.77
C THR A 263 24.30 4.64 0.57
N ASP A 264 23.42 4.28 1.51
CA ASP A 264 22.65 3.03 1.43
C ASP A 264 21.68 3.05 0.24
N LEU A 265 21.03 4.20 -0.02
CA LEU A 265 20.17 4.42 -1.17
C LEU A 265 20.95 4.26 -2.49
N ALA A 266 22.10 4.93 -2.63
CA ALA A 266 22.92 4.85 -3.84
C ALA A 266 23.46 3.44 -4.12
N ASN A 267 23.76 2.69 -3.06
CA ASN A 267 24.30 1.33 -3.17
C ASN A 267 23.22 0.23 -3.26
N GLY A 268 21.92 0.58 -3.15
CA GLY A 268 20.84 -0.41 -3.12
C GLY A 268 20.87 -1.31 -1.88
N THR A 269 21.27 -0.77 -0.73
CA THR A 269 21.48 -1.50 0.54
C THR A 269 20.62 -0.98 1.69
N LEU A 270 19.54 -0.25 1.36
CA LEU A 270 18.55 0.16 2.36
C LEU A 270 17.96 -1.07 3.08
N PRO A 271 17.69 -0.97 4.39
CA PRO A 271 17.06 -2.05 5.14
C PRO A 271 15.58 -2.17 4.79
N THR A 272 14.96 -3.28 5.17
CA THR A 272 13.50 -3.45 4.99
C THR A 272 12.70 -2.45 5.83
N PHE A 273 13.19 -2.00 6.99
CA PHE A 273 12.60 -0.93 7.78
C PHE A 273 13.59 0.20 8.06
N SER A 274 13.22 1.43 7.75
CA SER A 274 14.03 2.63 8.02
C SER A 274 13.26 3.61 8.90
N ASN A 275 13.78 3.87 10.10
CA ASN A 275 13.36 5.00 10.91
C ASN A 275 14.22 6.21 10.55
N ILE A 276 13.63 7.32 10.16
CA ILE A 276 14.34 8.54 9.75
C ILE A 276 14.00 9.63 10.75
N VAL A 277 15.03 10.22 11.36
CA VAL A 277 14.91 11.20 12.44
C VAL A 277 15.61 12.48 12.01
N PRO A 278 14.86 13.51 11.55
CA PRO A 278 15.42 14.84 11.35
C PRO A 278 15.94 15.42 12.68
N ASN A 279 16.85 16.38 12.61
CA ASN A 279 17.32 17.07 13.81
C ASN A 279 16.33 18.15 14.26
N LEU A 280 16.58 18.76 15.41
CA LEU A 280 15.70 19.79 16.02
C LEU A 280 15.35 20.98 15.12
N CYS A 281 16.13 21.27 14.07
CA CYS A 281 15.79 22.33 13.11
C CYS A 281 14.99 21.79 11.91
N ASN A 282 15.25 20.56 11.49
CA ASN A 282 14.64 20.00 10.30
C ASN A 282 13.35 19.21 10.58
N ASP A 283 12.98 19.02 11.85
CA ASP A 283 11.77 18.33 12.30
C ASP A 283 10.55 19.26 12.46
N ALA A 284 10.60 20.50 11.97
CA ALA A 284 9.52 21.48 12.12
C ALA A 284 9.24 21.98 13.55
N HIS A 285 10.10 21.68 14.53
CA HIS A 285 9.96 22.19 15.91
C HIS A 285 10.71 23.51 16.15
N ASP A 286 12.06 23.50 16.09
CA ASP A 286 12.85 24.70 16.47
C ASP A 286 13.00 25.69 15.30
N CYS A 287 12.89 25.21 14.07
CA CYS A 287 12.91 26.05 12.87
C CYS A 287 11.53 26.05 12.16
N SER A 288 11.41 26.85 11.10
CA SER A 288 10.13 27.02 10.42
C SER A 288 9.65 25.76 9.70
N LEU A 289 8.33 25.63 9.53
CA LEU A 289 7.71 24.61 8.68
C LEU A 289 8.31 24.55 7.26
N SER A 290 8.69 25.70 6.70
CA SER A 290 9.34 25.77 5.39
C SER A 290 10.75 25.18 5.37
N THR A 291 11.44 25.18 6.50
CA THR A 291 12.75 24.53 6.66
C THR A 291 12.58 23.02 6.62
N ALA A 292 11.65 22.47 7.40
CA ALA A 292 11.30 21.05 7.38
C ALA A 292 10.79 20.59 6.00
N ASP A 293 9.92 21.36 5.36
CA ASP A 293 9.41 21.02 4.02
C ASP A 293 10.52 21.00 2.95
N THR A 294 11.46 21.94 3.03
CA THR A 294 12.65 21.96 2.18
C THR A 294 13.55 20.76 2.46
N TRP A 295 13.69 20.37 3.72
CA TRP A 295 14.46 19.20 4.11
C TRP A 295 13.84 17.91 3.54
N LEU A 296 12.51 17.73 3.71
CA LEU A 296 11.76 16.63 3.10
C LEU A 296 11.96 16.59 1.58
N GLN A 297 11.85 17.74 0.91
CA GLN A 297 12.06 17.81 -0.52
C GLN A 297 13.49 17.43 -0.93
N ASN A 298 14.51 17.88 -0.20
CA ASN A 298 15.90 17.62 -0.59
C ASN A 298 16.37 16.20 -0.26
N HIS A 299 15.88 15.62 0.83
CA HIS A 299 16.41 14.38 1.38
C HIS A 299 15.49 13.17 1.20
N ILE A 300 14.18 13.36 1.10
CA ILE A 300 13.20 12.28 0.96
C ILE A 300 12.72 12.12 -0.49
N ASP A 301 12.64 13.20 -1.26
CA ASP A 301 12.26 13.11 -2.68
C ASP A 301 13.18 12.18 -3.52
N PRO A 302 14.51 12.14 -3.31
CA PRO A 302 15.37 11.18 -4.00
C PRO A 302 15.00 9.72 -3.70
N LEU A 303 14.58 9.41 -2.46
CA LEU A 303 14.07 8.08 -2.11
C LEU A 303 12.81 7.79 -2.93
N ILE A 304 11.82 8.68 -2.90
CA ILE A 304 10.52 8.46 -3.58
C ILE A 304 10.73 8.23 -5.07
N LYS A 305 11.68 8.92 -5.70
CA LYS A 305 12.01 8.78 -7.13
C LYS A 305 12.90 7.57 -7.47
N SER A 306 13.46 6.89 -6.47
CA SER A 306 14.38 5.77 -6.69
C SER A 306 13.67 4.53 -7.24
N ALA A 307 14.38 3.72 -8.02
CA ALA A 307 13.85 2.46 -8.55
C ALA A 307 13.45 1.49 -7.43
N THR A 308 14.25 1.42 -6.36
CA THR A 308 13.97 0.60 -5.16
C THR A 308 12.63 0.98 -4.54
N PHE A 309 12.36 2.28 -4.36
CA PHE A 309 11.08 2.71 -3.81
C PHE A 309 9.92 2.50 -4.78
N GLN A 310 10.13 2.75 -6.07
CA GLN A 310 9.09 2.60 -7.10
C GLN A 310 8.65 1.15 -7.32
N GLN A 311 9.46 0.17 -6.92
CA GLN A 311 9.10 -1.24 -6.99
C GLN A 311 7.99 -1.59 -5.98
N ASP A 312 8.22 -1.34 -4.68
CA ASP A 312 7.31 -1.71 -3.61
C ASP A 312 7.55 -0.96 -2.29
N GLY A 313 7.99 0.30 -2.36
CA GLY A 313 8.23 1.15 -1.21
C GLY A 313 6.96 1.68 -0.54
N LEU A 314 7.04 1.84 0.78
CA LEU A 314 6.07 2.57 1.61
C LEU A 314 6.81 3.63 2.42
N LEU A 315 6.44 4.89 2.27
CA LEU A 315 6.90 5.99 3.12
C LEU A 315 5.71 6.54 3.91
N ILE A 316 5.93 6.76 5.19
CA ILE A 316 5.00 7.41 6.11
C ILE A 316 5.69 8.67 6.64
N ILE A 317 5.06 9.82 6.45
CA ILE A 317 5.46 11.08 7.09
C ILE A 317 4.38 11.41 8.11
N VAL A 318 4.76 11.49 9.38
CA VAL A 318 3.85 11.69 10.50
C VAL A 318 4.43 12.72 11.46
N PHE A 319 3.57 13.56 12.03
CA PHE A 319 3.96 14.45 13.13
C PHE A 319 3.76 13.73 14.46
N ASP A 320 4.56 14.01 15.47
CA ASP A 320 4.53 13.27 16.73
C ASP A 320 3.37 13.71 17.67
N GLU A 321 3.12 15.01 17.79
CA GLU A 321 2.03 15.63 18.54
C GLU A 321 1.69 17.03 18.01
N SER A 322 0.56 17.57 18.45
CA SER A 322 0.09 18.87 18.01
C SER A 322 0.51 19.98 18.97
N GLY A 323 0.90 21.15 18.48
CA GLY A 323 1.41 22.22 19.34
C GLY A 323 0.40 22.87 20.30
N SER A 324 -0.91 22.72 20.09
CA SER A 324 -1.92 23.32 20.97
C SER A 324 -3.23 22.54 21.12
N ASP A 325 -3.35 21.38 20.47
CA ASP A 325 -4.52 20.51 20.58
C ASP A 325 -4.20 19.31 21.51
N ASN A 326 -5.16 18.93 22.34
CA ASN A 326 -5.04 17.80 23.26
C ASN A 326 -6.11 16.74 23.00
N THR A 327 -6.88 16.88 21.91
CA THR A 327 -7.92 15.93 21.51
C THR A 327 -7.32 14.54 21.33
N ASN A 328 -7.92 13.53 21.93
CA ASN A 328 -7.42 12.14 21.95
C ASN A 328 -6.02 11.97 22.57
N GLY A 329 -5.56 12.93 23.40
CA GLY A 329 -4.32 12.87 24.15
C GLY A 329 -3.28 13.84 23.62
N GLY A 330 -2.82 13.69 22.38
CA GLY A 330 -1.79 14.55 21.76
C GLY A 330 -2.30 15.53 20.69
N GLY A 331 -3.60 15.50 20.40
CA GLY A 331 -4.25 16.35 19.40
C GLY A 331 -4.12 15.85 17.95
N ARG A 332 -4.81 16.56 17.04
CA ARG A 332 -4.87 16.20 15.62
C ARG A 332 -3.60 16.64 14.90
N ILE A 333 -2.97 15.69 14.21
CA ILE A 333 -1.64 15.84 13.59
C ILE A 333 -1.66 15.34 12.15
N VAL A 334 -0.64 15.71 11.38
CA VAL A 334 -0.50 15.29 9.99
C VAL A 334 0.00 13.84 9.90
N TRP A 335 -0.62 13.09 8.99
CA TRP A 335 -0.17 11.77 8.59
C TRP A 335 -0.36 11.61 7.08
N VAL A 336 0.72 11.43 6.36
CA VAL A 336 0.76 11.27 4.90
C VAL A 336 1.42 9.95 4.57
N VAL A 337 0.81 9.22 3.63
CA VAL A 337 1.40 8.00 3.07
C VAL A 337 1.77 8.21 1.62
N VAL A 338 2.95 7.74 1.25
CA VAL A 338 3.48 7.74 -0.11
C VAL A 338 3.84 6.32 -0.48
N SER A 339 3.27 5.81 -1.57
CA SER A 339 3.64 4.50 -2.12
C SER A 339 3.16 4.38 -3.57
N PRO A 340 3.90 3.69 -4.45
CA PRO A 340 3.41 3.30 -5.76
C PRO A 340 2.15 2.43 -5.70
N LYS A 341 1.91 1.77 -4.55
CA LYS A 341 0.73 0.92 -4.30
C LYS A 341 -0.42 1.68 -3.61
N SER A 342 -0.23 2.95 -3.28
CA SER A 342 -1.29 3.75 -2.66
C SER A 342 -2.34 4.18 -3.69
N LYS A 343 -3.59 4.32 -3.26
CA LYS A 343 -4.66 4.91 -4.06
C LYS A 343 -4.34 6.40 -4.28
N PRO A 344 -4.29 6.89 -5.53
CA PRO A 344 -3.96 8.29 -5.80
C PRO A 344 -4.97 9.25 -5.16
N GLY A 345 -4.47 10.25 -4.43
CA GLY A 345 -5.25 11.27 -3.73
C GLY A 345 -6.26 10.73 -2.72
N TYR A 346 -6.02 9.57 -2.11
CA TYR A 346 -6.96 8.97 -1.16
C TYR A 346 -6.99 9.71 0.18
N VAL A 347 -8.20 10.06 0.60
CA VAL A 347 -8.43 10.78 1.86
C VAL A 347 -9.26 9.89 2.78
N SER A 348 -8.64 9.44 3.88
CA SER A 348 -9.35 8.69 4.91
C SER A 348 -9.94 9.63 5.96
N THR A 349 -11.14 9.30 6.43
CA THR A 349 -11.81 9.91 7.59
C THR A 349 -11.87 8.98 8.80
N THR A 350 -11.27 7.78 8.70
CA THR A 350 -11.15 6.83 9.82
C THR A 350 -10.25 7.40 10.91
N LEU A 351 -10.64 7.24 12.18
CA LEU A 351 -9.80 7.66 13.30
C LEU A 351 -8.61 6.72 13.46
N TYR A 352 -7.41 7.30 13.44
CA TYR A 352 -6.14 6.59 13.64
C TYR A 352 -5.26 7.28 14.69
N GLN A 353 -4.32 6.51 15.27
CA GLN A 353 -3.28 6.99 16.18
C GLN A 353 -1.97 6.22 15.94
N HIS A 354 -0.89 6.51 16.67
CA HIS A 354 0.46 5.94 16.44
C HIS A 354 0.49 4.41 16.40
N GLN A 355 -0.33 3.73 17.21
CA GLN A 355 -0.43 2.27 17.16
C GLN A 355 -0.94 1.73 15.80
N SER A 356 -1.75 2.50 15.07
CA SER A 356 -2.20 2.12 13.71
C SER A 356 -1.07 2.22 12.70
N THR A 357 -0.20 3.23 12.83
CA THR A 357 1.03 3.34 12.02
C THR A 357 1.99 2.19 12.30
N LEU A 358 2.27 1.88 13.57
CA LEU A 358 3.11 0.74 13.92
C LEU A 358 2.54 -0.57 13.38
N ARG A 359 1.23 -0.77 13.48
CA ARG A 359 0.55 -1.93 12.87
C ARG A 359 0.74 -1.96 11.35
N LEU A 360 0.57 -0.84 10.65
CA LEU A 360 0.75 -0.76 9.21
C LEU A 360 2.18 -1.13 8.80
N ILE A 361 3.19 -0.58 9.49
CA ILE A 361 4.61 -0.85 9.22
C ILE A 361 4.90 -2.35 9.32
N LEU A 362 4.56 -2.95 10.46
CA LEU A 362 4.84 -4.36 10.72
C LEU A 362 4.06 -5.26 9.77
N LYS A 363 2.75 -5.02 9.61
CA LYS A 363 1.90 -5.83 8.74
C LYS A 363 2.34 -5.74 7.28
N GLY A 364 2.68 -4.53 6.82
CA GLY A 364 3.18 -4.28 5.48
C GLY A 364 4.49 -5.00 5.17
N LEU A 365 5.32 -5.22 6.19
CA LEU A 365 6.55 -6.02 6.09
C LEU A 365 6.32 -7.53 6.26
N GLY A 366 5.07 -7.99 6.41
CA GLY A 366 4.78 -9.40 6.63
C GLY A 366 5.11 -9.88 8.05
N VAL A 367 5.19 -8.98 9.03
CA VAL A 367 5.26 -9.36 10.44
C VAL A 367 3.86 -9.69 10.95
N THR A 368 3.72 -10.78 11.71
CA THR A 368 2.42 -11.30 12.17
C THR A 368 2.14 -11.07 13.65
N VAL A 369 3.13 -10.59 14.40
CA VAL A 369 3.02 -10.23 15.82
C VAL A 369 3.26 -8.73 15.94
N PHE A 370 2.41 -8.06 16.71
CA PHE A 370 2.41 -6.60 16.83
C PHE A 370 2.51 -6.21 18.31
N PRO A 371 3.46 -5.35 18.69
CA PRO A 371 3.68 -5.01 20.09
C PRO A 371 2.59 -4.06 20.61
N GLY A 372 2.26 -4.19 21.89
CA GLY A 372 1.37 -3.27 22.59
C GLY A 372 0.01 -3.05 21.90
N ALA A 373 -0.43 -1.79 21.85
CA ALA A 373 -1.72 -1.43 21.26
C ALA A 373 -1.80 -1.69 19.74
N ALA A 374 -0.67 -1.90 19.04
CA ALA A 374 -0.67 -2.18 17.61
C ALA A 374 -1.36 -3.52 17.27
N ALA A 375 -1.43 -4.46 18.23
CA ALA A 375 -2.14 -5.73 18.08
C ALA A 375 -3.64 -5.58 17.80
N MET A 376 -4.26 -4.53 18.35
CA MET A 376 -5.70 -4.27 18.25
C MET A 376 -6.04 -2.98 17.52
N ALA A 377 -5.03 -2.25 17.03
CA ALA A 377 -5.22 -0.99 16.34
C ALA A 377 -6.01 -1.16 15.02
N PRO A 378 -6.84 -0.17 14.64
CA PRO A 378 -7.43 -0.12 13.31
C PRO A 378 -6.37 -0.24 12.22
N GLY A 379 -6.62 -1.10 11.23
CA GLY A 379 -5.73 -1.27 10.06
C GLY A 379 -5.86 -0.11 9.08
N MET A 380 -4.78 0.18 8.37
CA MET A 380 -4.69 1.27 7.38
C MET A 380 -4.63 0.72 5.94
N ASP A 381 -5.14 -0.49 5.71
CA ASP A 381 -5.14 -1.15 4.39
C ASP A 381 -5.94 -0.37 3.33
N GLU A 382 -6.87 0.48 3.77
CA GLU A 382 -7.73 1.27 2.88
C GLU A 382 -6.95 2.26 2.00
N PHE A 383 -5.73 2.62 2.38
CA PHE A 383 -4.87 3.52 1.60
C PHE A 383 -4.31 2.88 0.34
N PHE A 384 -4.33 1.55 0.23
CA PHE A 384 -3.64 0.84 -0.84
C PHE A 384 -4.60 0.18 -1.83
N THR A 385 -4.19 0.16 -3.08
CA THR A 385 -4.70 -0.81 -4.06
C THR A 385 -3.99 -2.13 -3.78
N PRO A 386 -4.70 -3.23 -3.50
CA PRO A 386 -4.07 -4.48 -3.09
C PRO A 386 -3.36 -5.20 -4.22
#